data_AF-A0A374WM99-F1
#
_entry.id   AF-A0A374WM99-F1
#
_cell.length_a   1.000
_cell.length_b   1.000
_cell.length_c   1.000
_cell.angle_alpha   90.00
_cell.angle_beta   90.00
_cell.angle_gamma   90.00
#
_symmetry.space_group_name_H-M   'P 1'
#
loop_
_entity.id
_entity.type
_entity.pdbx_description
1 polymer ?
#
loop_
_entity_poly.entity_id
_entity_poly.type
_entity_poly.pdbx_seq_one_letter_code
_entity_poly.pdbx_strand_id
1 'polypeptide(L)'
;MDCFITDLMERMTLREKLGQLNLPSGGDLVTGSVMNGELSDMIRKQEIGGFFNVKGIQKISALQHLAVEESRLKIPLLVGADVIHG
;
A
#
# COMPACT_ATOMS: atom_id res chain seq x y z
N MET A 1 5.85 19.79 8.45
CA MET A 1 5.02 18.72 7.88
C MET A 1 4.22 19.26 6.70
N ASP A 2 3.49 20.36 6.88
CA ASP A 2 2.60 20.94 5.87
C ASP A 2 3.28 21.21 4.52
N CYS A 3 4.40 21.95 4.49
CA CYS A 3 5.10 22.22 3.23
C CYS A 3 5.49 20.96 2.44
N PHE A 4 5.90 19.90 3.15
CA PHE A 4 6.27 18.62 2.51
C PHE A 4 5.05 17.91 1.92
N ILE A 5 3.95 17.86 2.67
CA ILE A 5 2.72 17.21 2.20
C ILE A 5 2.09 18.01 1.06
N THR A 6 2.08 19.34 1.13
CA THR A 6 1.59 20.19 0.05
C THR A 6 2.36 19.95 -1.24
N ASP A 7 3.70 19.98 -1.21
CA ASP A 7 4.55 19.70 -2.39
C ASP A 7 4.29 18.28 -2.96
N LEU A 8 4.18 17.28 -2.09
CA LEU A 8 3.85 15.92 -2.50
C LEU A 8 2.48 15.86 -3.21
N MET A 9 1.45 16.48 -2.62
CA MET A 9 0.10 16.49 -3.19
C MET A 9 0.00 17.28 -4.50
N GLU A 10 0.82 18.31 -4.70
CA GLU A 10 0.88 19.05 -5.97
C GLU A 10 1.43 18.18 -7.11
N ARG A 11 2.31 17.24 -6.79
CA ARG A 11 2.88 16.29 -7.76
C ARG A 11 1.96 15.11 -8.07
N MET A 12 0.86 14.93 -7.34
CA MET A 12 -0.10 13.83 -7.52
C MET A 12 -1.20 14.18 -8.52
N THR A 13 -1.52 13.22 -9.38
CA THR A 13 -2.75 13.18 -10.17
C THR A 13 -3.97 12.96 -9.27
N LEU A 14 -5.16 13.26 -9.78
CA LEU A 14 -6.41 12.98 -9.06
C LEU A 14 -6.57 11.49 -8.73
N ARG A 15 -6.16 10.60 -9.63
CA ARG A 15 -6.25 9.15 -9.42
C ARG A 15 -5.35 8.68 -8.27
N GLU A 16 -4.12 9.18 -8.19
CA GLU A 16 -3.20 8.85 -7.09
C GLU A 16 -3.73 9.38 -5.75
N LYS A 17 -4.37 10.56 -5.74
CA LYS A 17 -5.02 11.11 -4.53
C LYS A 17 -6.16 10.21 -4.06
N LEU A 18 -6.99 9.73 -4.98
CA LEU A 18 -8.04 8.75 -4.68
C LEU A 18 -7.44 7.43 -4.18
N GLY A 19 -6.33 6.98 -4.77
CA GLY A 19 -5.62 5.78 -4.36
C GLY A 19 -5.16 5.82 -2.90
N GLN A 20 -4.70 6.98 -2.41
CA GLN A 20 -4.33 7.14 -1.00
C GLN A 20 -5.49 6.90 -0.02
N LEU A 21 -6.74 6.97 -0.46
CA LEU A 21 -7.93 6.71 0.35
C LEU A 21 -8.37 5.24 0.34
N ASN A 22 -7.68 4.39 -0.43
CA ASN A 22 -8.05 3.00 -0.62
C ASN A 22 -7.22 2.07 0.28
N LEU A 23 -7.91 1.18 1.00
CA LEU A 23 -7.34 0.24 1.97
C LEU A 23 -7.88 -1.18 1.71
N PRO A 24 -7.37 -1.89 0.70
CA PRO A 24 -7.77 -3.27 0.46
C PRO A 24 -7.28 -4.22 1.56
N SER A 25 -8.03 -5.30 1.76
CA SER A 25 -7.55 -6.46 2.52
C SER A 25 -6.50 -7.20 1.70
N GLY A 26 -5.36 -7.51 2.30
CA GLY A 26 -4.30 -8.28 1.68
C GLY A 26 -4.60 -9.77 1.57
N GLY A 27 -5.66 -10.27 2.22
CA GLY A 27 -6.23 -11.58 1.90
C GLY A 27 -5.54 -12.81 2.49
N ASP A 28 -4.61 -12.70 3.45
CA ASP A 28 -3.93 -13.87 4.07
C ASP A 28 -4.84 -14.76 4.94
N LEU A 29 -6.12 -14.39 5.11
CA LEU A 29 -7.13 -15.25 5.76
C LEU A 29 -7.68 -16.35 4.82
N VAL A 30 -7.26 -16.38 3.55
CA VAL A 30 -7.46 -17.53 2.67
C VAL A 30 -6.10 -18.15 2.38
N THR A 31 -5.88 -19.38 2.84
CA THR A 31 -4.69 -20.16 2.53
C THR A 31 -4.53 -20.32 1.02
N GLY A 32 -3.47 -19.72 0.46
CA GLY A 32 -3.03 -19.90 -0.93
C GLY A 32 -3.26 -18.67 -1.80
N SER A 33 -2.16 -18.07 -2.28
CA SER A 33 -2.10 -17.01 -3.31
C SER A 33 -2.26 -15.54 -2.89
N VAL A 34 -1.70 -15.12 -1.74
CA VAL A 34 -1.52 -13.68 -1.41
C VAL A 34 -0.33 -13.03 -2.13
N MET A 35 -0.20 -13.39 -3.40
CA MET A 35 0.43 -12.57 -4.43
C MET A 35 -0.56 -12.53 -5.59
N ASN A 36 -1.83 -12.22 -5.31
CA ASN A 36 -2.77 -11.86 -6.37
C ASN A 36 -2.12 -10.71 -7.12
N GLY A 37 -1.75 -10.92 -8.38
CA GLY A 37 -1.10 -9.91 -9.22
C GLY A 37 -1.81 -8.56 -9.17
N GLU A 38 -3.12 -8.59 -8.93
CA GLU A 38 -3.97 -7.42 -8.67
C GLU A 38 -3.46 -6.50 -7.55
N LEU A 39 -3.12 -7.00 -6.35
CA LEU A 39 -2.65 -6.13 -5.26
C LEU A 39 -1.31 -5.48 -5.62
N SER A 40 -0.39 -6.26 -6.17
CA SER A 40 0.91 -5.77 -6.62
C SER A 40 0.76 -4.73 -7.75
N ASP A 41 -0.19 -4.92 -8.67
CA ASP A 41 -0.46 -3.99 -9.76
C ASP A 41 -1.11 -2.70 -9.26
N MET A 42 -2.03 -2.78 -8.30
CA MET A 42 -2.61 -1.61 -7.64
C MET A 42 -1.54 -0.78 -6.91
N ILE A 43 -0.56 -1.44 -6.26
CA ILE A 43 0.58 -0.76 -5.62
C ILE A 43 1.40 0.00 -6.66
N ARG A 44 1.81 -0.66 -7.75
CA ARG A 44 2.61 -0.03 -8.82
C ARG A 44 1.89 1.17 -9.44
N LYS A 45 0.56 1.10 -9.57
CA LYS A 45 -0.29 2.17 -10.09
C LYS A 45 -0.63 3.26 -9.06
N GLN A 46 -0.16 3.13 -7.81
CA GLN A 46 -0.47 4.03 -6.69
C GLN A 46 -1.98 4.18 -6.42
N GLU A 47 -2.72 3.07 -6.54
CA GLU A 47 -4.16 2.99 -6.33
C GLU A 47 -4.54 2.57 -4.89
N ILE A 48 -3.56 2.45 -3.99
CA ILE A 48 -3.76 2.11 -2.57
C ILE A 48 -2.87 2.96 -1.65
N GLY A 49 -3.37 3.31 -0.46
CA GLY A 49 -2.62 4.00 0.60
C GLY A 49 -2.11 3.06 1.69
N GLY A 50 -2.64 1.85 1.76
CA GLY A 50 -2.23 0.83 2.71
C GLY A 50 -2.87 -0.52 2.40
N PHE A 51 -2.54 -1.53 3.20
CA PHE A 51 -3.20 -2.83 3.17
C PHE A 51 -3.42 -3.36 4.59
N PHE A 52 -4.41 -4.23 4.73
CA PHE A 52 -4.82 -4.81 6.01
C PHE A 52 -4.70 -6.33 6.02
N ASN A 53 -4.39 -6.95 7.16
CA ASN A 53 -4.35 -8.41 7.33
C ASN A 53 -3.35 -9.15 6.42
N VAL A 54 -2.17 -8.58 6.18
CA VAL A 54 -1.00 -9.32 5.63
C VAL A 54 -0.07 -9.66 6.78
N LYS A 55 0.31 -10.93 6.92
CA LYS A 55 1.17 -11.38 8.03
C LYS A 55 2.55 -11.81 7.54
N GLY A 56 3.58 -11.41 8.29
CA GLY A 56 4.96 -11.81 8.08
C GLY A 56 5.80 -10.71 7.44
N ILE A 57 6.98 -10.48 8.02
CA ILE A 57 7.88 -9.38 7.62
C ILE A 57 8.33 -9.52 6.16
N GLN A 58 8.55 -10.74 5.67
CA GLN A 58 9.00 -10.97 4.30
C GLN A 58 7.96 -10.50 3.28
N LYS A 59 6.68 -10.79 3.52
CA LYS A 59 5.58 -10.36 2.64
C LYS A 59 5.38 -8.85 2.71
N ILE A 60 5.34 -8.30 3.92
CA ILE A 60 5.20 -6.85 4.14
C ILE A 60 6.35 -6.11 3.45
N SER A 61 7.59 -6.58 3.62
CA SER A 61 8.78 -5.99 3.00
C SER A 61 8.67 -6.03 1.48
N ALA A 62 8.27 -7.16 0.88
CA ALA A 62 8.10 -7.26 -0.57
C ALA A 62 7.08 -6.25 -1.09
N LEU A 63 5.92 -6.10 -0.45
CA LEU A 63 4.90 -5.12 -0.85
C LEU A 63 5.37 -3.67 -0.67
N GLN A 64 6.13 -3.37 0.38
CA GLN A 64 6.74 -2.05 0.57
C GLN A 64 7.78 -1.74 -0.50
N HIS A 65 8.62 -2.72 -0.89
CA HIS A 65 9.57 -2.55 -1.99
C HIS A 65 8.86 -2.19 -3.30
N LEU A 66 7.74 -2.84 -3.63
CA LEU A 66 6.94 -2.46 -4.79
C LEU A 66 6.51 -0.98 -4.73
N ALA A 67 6.06 -0.51 -3.56
CA ALA A 67 5.61 0.86 -3.40
C ALA A 67 6.75 1.88 -3.55
N VAL A 68 7.90 1.64 -2.93
CA VAL A 68 9.00 2.63 -2.89
C VAL A 68 9.96 2.52 -4.07
N GLU A 69 10.03 1.38 -4.75
CA GLU A 69 10.96 1.14 -5.86
C GLU A 69 10.26 1.23 -7.22
N GLU A 70 9.04 0.70 -7.34
CA GLU A 70 8.37 0.52 -8.63
C GLU A 70 7.22 1.51 -8.91
N SER A 71 6.83 2.34 -7.94
CA SER A 71 5.79 3.38 -8.13
C SER A 71 6.36 4.76 -8.44
N ARG A 72 5.57 5.62 -9.12
CA ARG A 72 6.02 6.93 -9.64
C ARG A 72 6.47 7.90 -8.54
N LEU A 73 5.67 8.08 -7.49
CA LEU A 73 5.99 8.98 -6.37
C LEU A 73 6.58 8.28 -5.15
N LYS A 74 6.72 6.94 -5.17
CA LYS A 74 7.38 6.17 -4.11
C LYS A 74 6.74 6.36 -2.73
N ILE A 75 5.44 6.58 -2.69
CA ILE A 75 4.69 6.78 -1.43
C ILE A 75 4.58 5.42 -0.72
N PRO A 76 5.05 5.30 0.54
CA PRO A 76 5.00 4.04 1.28
C PRO A 76 3.57 3.69 1.70
N LEU A 77 3.35 2.42 2.07
CA LEU A 77 2.03 1.90 2.42
C LEU A 77 1.85 1.82 3.93
N LEU A 78 0.65 2.08 4.44
CA LEU A 78 0.28 1.69 5.79
C LEU A 78 0.05 0.17 5.88
N VAL A 79 0.44 -0.43 6.99
CA VAL A 79 0.24 -1.85 7.29
C VAL A 79 -0.68 -1.97 8.49
N GLY A 80 -1.90 -2.45 8.27
CA GLY A 80 -2.88 -2.63 9.33
C GLY A 80 -3.09 -4.10 9.70
N ALA A 81 -3.39 -4.33 10.97
CA ALA A 81 -3.77 -5.63 11.50
C ALA A 81 -4.67 -5.46 12.74
N ASP A 82 -5.55 -6.42 12.97
CA ASP A 82 -6.30 -6.53 14.23
C ASP A 82 -5.40 -7.13 15.33
N VAL A 83 -4.65 -6.28 16.03
CA VAL A 83 -3.87 -6.67 17.22
C VAL A 83 -4.68 -6.35 18.46
N ILE A 84 -5.59 -7.25 18.82
CA ILE A 84 -6.57 -7.01 19.89
C ILE A 84 -5.96 -7.23 21.28
N HIS A 85 -5.14 -8.26 21.46
CA HIS A 85 -4.57 -8.61 22.77
C HIS A 85 -3.23 -9.38 22.68
N GLY A 86 -2.40 -9.06 21.69
CA GLY A 86 -1.08 -9.69 21.47
C GLY A 86 -1.11 -10.83 20.49
#